data_AF-A0A943DFP5-F1
#
_entry.id   AF-A0A943DFP5-F1
#
_cell.length_a   1.000
_cell.length_b   1.000
_cell.length_c   1.000
_cell.angle_alpha   90.00
_cell.angle_beta   90.00
_cell.angle_gamma   90.00
#
_symmetry.space_group_name_H-M   'P 1'
#
loop_
_entity.id
_entity.type
_entity.pdbx_description
1 polymer ?
#
loop_
_entity_poly.entity_id
_entity_poly.type
_entity_poly.pdbx_seq_one_letter_code
_entity_poly.pdbx_strand_id
1 'polypeptide(L)'
;MDNDNILLQKAADIYRGLRFKMKYRGVDILPAGAGNDLARELLESGQPFLFGRCGATEMRTVADYLQNGGKDFDDRTREDIRNLSGVFPTDDATLEKFCRIYVKCAQNAELLALWNVGAEREVIRGCDATRFTELRALEPYYHAKPWSAALAGKRVLVVHPFRKTIVAQYARRAQLFPGKNVLPEFASLTVVQAVQGLGGQDTGYASWFDALAAMEREMDAADYDVAIVGAGAYGLPLAAHARDTGHAAIQMSGATQLLFGIKGKRWDSHPIIGKLYNDAWVRPDETEGITHKEKVEGGSYW
;
A
#
# COMPACT_ATOMS: atom_id res chain seq x y z
N MET A 1 31.27 12.80 -15.04
CA MET A 1 30.57 12.90 -13.74
C MET A 1 29.06 12.75 -13.86
N ASP A 2 28.33 13.55 -14.66
CA ASP A 2 26.87 13.33 -14.84
C ASP A 2 26.52 12.08 -15.68
N ASN A 3 27.28 11.82 -16.76
CA ASN A 3 27.06 10.65 -17.61
C ASN A 3 27.34 9.31 -16.90
N ASP A 4 28.29 9.30 -15.96
CA ASP A 4 28.67 8.11 -15.20
C ASP A 4 27.51 7.68 -14.28
N ASN A 5 26.81 8.65 -13.68
CA ASN A 5 25.67 8.42 -12.81
C ASN A 5 24.45 7.89 -13.60
N ILE A 6 24.24 8.39 -14.83
CA ILE A 6 23.19 7.90 -15.73
C ILE A 6 23.48 6.46 -16.19
N LEU A 7 24.73 6.14 -16.51
CA LEU A 7 25.15 4.79 -16.91
C LEU A 7 25.02 3.80 -15.75
N LEU A 8 25.44 4.19 -14.53
CA LEU A 8 25.27 3.41 -13.30
C LEU A 8 23.79 3.16 -12.99
N GLN A 9 22.94 4.18 -13.13
CA GLN A 9 21.50 4.04 -12.90
C GLN A 9 20.85 3.11 -13.93
N LYS A 10 21.19 3.26 -15.22
CA LYS A 10 20.74 2.34 -16.27
C LYS A 10 21.19 0.90 -16.01
N ALA A 11 22.44 0.69 -15.59
CA ALA A 11 22.95 -0.63 -15.24
C ALA A 11 22.22 -1.23 -14.03
N ALA A 12 21.97 -0.43 -12.99
CA ALA A 12 21.21 -0.84 -11.81
C ALA A 12 19.75 -1.19 -12.14
N ASP A 13 19.14 -0.47 -13.09
CA ASP A 13 17.77 -0.72 -13.54
C ASP A 13 17.69 -1.99 -14.40
N ILE A 14 18.66 -2.21 -15.28
CA ILE A 14 18.81 -3.47 -16.05
C ILE A 14 18.99 -4.64 -15.10
N TYR A 15 19.88 -4.51 -14.12
CA TYR A 15 20.13 -5.56 -13.12
C TYR A 15 18.88 -5.87 -12.29
N ARG A 16 18.17 -4.83 -11.81
CA ARG A 16 16.90 -4.99 -11.10
C ARG A 16 15.85 -5.69 -11.96
N GLY A 17 15.72 -5.30 -13.22
CA GLY A 17 14.82 -5.93 -14.18
C GLY A 17 15.16 -7.39 -14.44
N LEU A 18 16.44 -7.72 -14.62
CA LEU A 18 16.90 -9.10 -14.81
C LEU A 18 16.62 -9.96 -13.58
N ARG A 19 16.95 -9.46 -12.38
CA ARG A 19 16.72 -10.14 -11.11
C ARG A 19 15.23 -10.39 -10.87
N PHE A 20 14.37 -9.41 -11.19
CA PHE A 20 12.92 -9.55 -11.11
C PHE A 20 12.43 -10.67 -12.04
N LYS A 21 12.80 -10.64 -13.32
CA LYS A 21 12.44 -11.67 -14.30
C LYS A 21 12.92 -13.07 -13.88
N MET A 22 14.11 -13.17 -13.28
CA MET A 22 14.64 -14.43 -12.79
C MET A 22 13.85 -14.98 -11.60
N LYS A 23 13.55 -14.14 -10.59
CA LYS A 23 12.78 -14.56 -9.40
C LYS A 23 11.37 -15.04 -9.76
N TYR A 24 10.71 -14.35 -10.68
CA TYR A 24 9.34 -14.63 -11.10
C TYR A 24 9.25 -15.44 -12.40
N ARG A 25 10.30 -16.18 -12.77
CA ARG A 25 10.27 -17.05 -13.95
C ARG A 25 9.08 -18.01 -13.89
N GLY A 26 8.32 -18.06 -14.98
CA GLY A 26 7.12 -18.89 -15.11
C GLY A 26 5.84 -18.30 -14.49
N VAL A 27 5.90 -17.08 -13.94
CA VAL A 27 4.71 -16.33 -13.50
C VAL A 27 4.29 -15.38 -14.63
N ASP A 28 3.02 -15.40 -15.01
CA ASP A 28 2.46 -14.41 -15.93
C ASP A 28 2.27 -13.08 -15.19
N ILE A 29 3.00 -12.04 -15.62
CA ILE A 29 3.00 -10.72 -14.99
C ILE A 29 2.63 -9.70 -16.06
N LEU A 30 1.49 -9.07 -15.87
CA LEU A 30 1.01 -8.00 -16.72
C LEU A 30 1.98 -6.81 -16.66
N PRO A 31 2.32 -6.20 -17.81
CA PRO A 31 3.01 -4.91 -17.84
C PRO A 31 2.21 -3.85 -17.09
N ALA A 32 2.90 -2.84 -16.53
CA ALA A 32 2.26 -1.82 -15.70
C ALA A 32 1.02 -1.15 -16.34
N GLY A 33 1.05 -0.89 -17.66
CA GLY A 33 -0.10 -0.31 -18.37
C GLY A 33 -1.30 -1.25 -18.43
N ALA A 34 -1.07 -2.54 -18.71
CA ALA A 34 -2.12 -3.55 -18.77
C ALA A 34 -2.72 -3.83 -17.38
N GLY A 35 -1.90 -3.83 -16.32
CA GLY A 35 -2.40 -3.90 -14.95
C GLY A 35 -3.24 -2.69 -14.55
N ASN A 36 -2.85 -1.48 -14.99
CA ASN A 36 -3.64 -0.26 -14.80
C ASN A 36 -4.98 -0.34 -15.55
N ASP A 37 -5.00 -0.80 -16.80
CA ASP A 37 -6.23 -0.97 -17.56
C ASP A 37 -7.16 -2.01 -16.92
N LEU A 38 -6.61 -3.14 -16.46
CA LEU A 38 -7.38 -4.13 -15.72
C LEU A 38 -7.99 -3.56 -14.43
N ALA A 39 -7.22 -2.81 -13.64
CA ALA A 39 -7.73 -2.19 -12.42
C ALA A 39 -8.88 -1.21 -12.73
N ARG A 40 -8.80 -0.48 -13.84
CA ARG A 40 -9.86 0.40 -14.33
C ARG A 40 -11.12 -0.38 -14.72
N GLU A 41 -10.97 -1.44 -15.51
CA GLU A 41 -12.08 -2.32 -15.92
C GLU A 41 -12.79 -2.94 -14.70
N LEU A 42 -12.02 -3.39 -13.70
CA LEU A 42 -12.59 -3.92 -12.45
C LEU A 42 -13.39 -2.87 -11.68
N LEU A 43 -12.90 -1.62 -11.57
CA LEU A 43 -13.65 -0.52 -10.96
C LEU A 43 -14.93 -0.15 -11.73
N GLU A 44 -14.87 -0.17 -13.05
CA GLU A 44 -16.01 0.14 -13.93
C GLU A 44 -17.07 -0.97 -13.89
N SER A 45 -16.67 -2.22 -13.65
CA SER A 45 -17.58 -3.36 -13.51
C SER A 45 -18.52 -3.27 -12.30
N GLY A 46 -18.12 -2.50 -11.28
CA GLY A 46 -18.83 -2.38 -10.00
C GLY A 46 -18.79 -3.64 -9.13
N GLN A 47 -18.04 -4.68 -9.54
CA GLN A 47 -17.89 -5.90 -8.75
C GLN A 47 -16.87 -5.70 -7.61
N PRO A 48 -17.03 -6.41 -6.48
CA PRO A 48 -16.02 -6.45 -5.43
C PRO A 48 -14.72 -7.06 -5.95
N PHE A 49 -13.59 -6.43 -5.65
CA PHE A 49 -12.26 -6.97 -5.94
C PHE A 49 -11.22 -6.34 -5.02
N LEU A 50 -10.07 -6.99 -4.90
CA LEU A 50 -8.89 -6.53 -4.20
C LEU A 50 -7.73 -6.40 -5.19
N PHE A 51 -7.25 -5.17 -5.38
CA PHE A 51 -5.96 -4.90 -6.00
C PHE A 51 -4.98 -4.38 -4.94
N GLY A 52 -3.92 -5.13 -4.65
CA GLY A 52 -2.96 -4.73 -3.62
C GLY A 52 -1.53 -5.12 -3.93
N ARG A 53 -0.67 -4.95 -2.92
CA ARG A 53 0.69 -5.48 -2.95
C ARG A 53 1.09 -6.02 -1.58
N CYS A 54 2.07 -6.90 -1.57
CA CYS A 54 2.68 -7.35 -0.33
C CYS A 54 3.67 -6.31 0.20
N GLY A 55 3.75 -6.15 1.52
CA GLY A 55 4.70 -5.27 2.18
C GLY A 55 6.05 -5.94 2.42
N ALA A 56 7.12 -5.14 2.55
CA ALA A 56 8.49 -5.66 2.55
C ALA A 56 8.86 -6.34 3.87
N THR A 57 8.51 -5.71 4.97
CA THR A 57 8.69 -6.18 6.34
C THR A 57 7.75 -7.33 6.63
N GLU A 58 6.49 -7.23 6.20
CA GLU A 58 5.49 -8.28 6.30
C GLU A 58 5.96 -9.56 5.58
N MET A 59 6.47 -9.45 4.35
CA MET A 59 6.99 -10.61 3.60
C MET A 59 8.31 -11.17 4.15
N ARG A 60 9.07 -10.39 4.93
CA ARG A 60 10.24 -10.91 5.67
C ARG A 60 9.78 -11.70 6.89
N THR A 61 8.78 -11.22 7.62
CA THR A 61 8.15 -11.98 8.71
C THR A 61 7.50 -13.27 8.22
N VAL A 62 6.85 -13.24 7.05
CA VAL A 62 6.32 -14.47 6.43
C VAL A 62 7.45 -15.42 6.01
N ALA A 63 8.60 -14.92 5.55
CA ALA A 63 9.74 -15.79 5.24
C ALA A 63 10.24 -16.54 6.49
N ASP A 64 10.37 -15.84 7.61
CA ASP A 64 10.75 -16.41 8.91
C ASP A 64 9.70 -17.44 9.39
N TYR A 65 8.41 -17.10 9.29
CA TYR A 65 7.30 -18.00 9.56
C TYR A 65 7.38 -19.31 8.76
N LEU A 66 7.62 -19.22 7.45
CA LEU A 66 7.72 -20.39 6.57
C LEU A 66 8.95 -21.25 6.87
N GLN A 67 10.04 -20.64 7.36
CA GLN A 67 11.26 -21.34 7.71
C GLN A 67 11.14 -22.12 9.03
N ASN A 68 10.54 -21.50 10.05
CA ASN A 68 10.53 -22.03 11.42
C ASN A 68 9.18 -22.58 11.87
N GLY A 69 8.15 -22.53 11.01
CA GLY A 69 6.82 -23.08 11.31
C GLY A 69 6.04 -22.28 12.35
N GLY A 70 6.30 -20.97 12.46
CA GLY A 70 5.62 -20.07 13.41
C GLY A 70 6.16 -20.10 14.83
N LYS A 71 7.39 -20.56 15.04
CA LYS A 71 8.09 -20.56 16.33
C LYS A 71 9.44 -19.89 16.18
N ASP A 72 9.97 -19.38 17.28
CA ASP A 72 11.34 -18.88 17.39
C ASP A 72 11.69 -17.82 16.33
N PHE A 73 10.75 -16.89 16.08
CA PHE A 73 11.00 -15.76 15.17
C PHE A 73 12.23 -14.97 15.60
N ASP A 74 13.06 -14.57 14.62
CA ASP A 74 14.29 -13.83 14.85
C ASP A 74 13.98 -12.47 15.53
N ASP A 75 14.79 -12.07 16.52
CA ASP A 75 14.63 -10.80 17.23
C ASP A 75 14.62 -9.60 16.28
N ARG A 76 15.40 -9.66 15.20
CA ARG A 76 15.39 -8.64 14.15
C ARG A 76 14.08 -8.63 13.38
N THR A 77 13.48 -9.79 13.10
CA THR A 77 12.15 -9.88 12.48
C THR A 77 11.10 -9.21 13.39
N ARG A 78 11.15 -9.49 14.71
CA ARG A 78 10.25 -8.88 15.70
C ARG A 78 10.43 -7.36 15.77
N GLU A 79 11.67 -6.89 15.79
CA GLU A 79 11.97 -5.46 15.83
C GLU A 79 11.49 -4.75 14.55
N ASP A 80 11.82 -5.30 13.38
CA ASP A 80 11.47 -4.71 12.10
C ASP A 80 9.94 -4.65 11.91
N ILE A 81 9.20 -5.72 12.19
CA ILE A 81 7.74 -5.74 12.01
C ILE A 81 7.03 -4.81 13.01
N ARG A 82 7.56 -4.65 14.23
CA ARG A 82 7.05 -3.66 15.19
C ARG A 82 7.31 -2.24 14.70
N ASN A 83 8.56 -1.91 14.40
CA ASN A 83 8.96 -0.52 14.19
C ASN A 83 8.58 -0.01 12.79
N LEU A 84 8.63 -0.87 11.76
CA LEU A 84 8.44 -0.48 10.36
C LEU A 84 7.06 -0.83 9.79
N SER A 85 6.31 -1.69 10.48
CA SER A 85 4.94 -2.08 10.09
C SER A 85 3.88 -1.87 11.17
N GLY A 86 4.29 -1.65 12.42
CA GLY A 86 3.38 -1.35 13.53
C GLY A 86 2.62 -2.56 14.07
N VAL A 87 3.18 -3.79 13.95
CA VAL A 87 2.58 -5.00 14.55
C VAL A 87 2.99 -5.13 16.02
N PHE A 88 2.03 -5.38 16.90
CA PHE A 88 2.23 -5.55 18.35
C PHE A 88 1.14 -6.46 18.96
N PRO A 89 1.45 -7.18 20.05
CA PRO A 89 2.81 -7.55 20.47
C PRO A 89 3.54 -8.39 19.39
N THR A 90 4.80 -8.73 19.61
CA THR A 90 5.62 -9.48 18.63
C THR A 90 6.07 -10.84 19.16
N ASP A 91 5.31 -11.43 20.07
CA ASP A 91 5.47 -12.84 20.46
C ASP A 91 5.08 -13.80 19.31
N ASP A 92 5.50 -15.06 19.42
CA ASP A 92 5.32 -16.08 18.38
C ASP A 92 3.86 -16.30 18.00
N ALA A 93 2.97 -16.38 18.99
CA ALA A 93 1.55 -16.62 18.74
C ALA A 93 0.93 -15.48 17.92
N THR A 94 1.32 -14.24 18.24
CA THR A 94 0.89 -13.06 17.49
C THR A 94 1.43 -13.07 16.06
N LEU A 95 2.73 -13.31 15.87
CA LEU A 95 3.35 -13.29 14.54
C LEU A 95 2.90 -14.46 13.66
N GLU A 96 2.69 -15.64 14.23
CA GLU A 96 2.08 -16.78 13.54
C GLU A 96 0.68 -16.41 13.02
N LYS A 97 -0.19 -15.89 13.91
CA LYS A 97 -1.55 -15.48 13.55
C LYS A 97 -1.54 -14.39 12.47
N PHE A 98 -0.66 -13.40 12.61
CA PHE A 98 -0.47 -12.34 11.61
C PHE A 98 -0.08 -12.92 10.24
N CYS A 99 0.93 -13.80 10.18
CA CYS A 99 1.40 -14.39 8.94
C CYS A 99 0.30 -15.20 8.24
N ARG A 100 -0.48 -15.98 8.99
CA ARG A 100 -1.61 -16.75 8.44
C ARG A 100 -2.65 -15.84 7.80
N ILE A 101 -3.02 -14.74 8.47
CA ILE A 101 -3.97 -13.75 7.92
C ILE A 101 -3.37 -13.11 6.67
N TYR A 102 -2.14 -12.61 6.75
CA TYR A 102 -1.50 -11.88 5.66
C TYR A 102 -1.32 -12.72 4.40
N VAL A 103 -0.88 -13.97 4.54
CA VAL A 103 -0.75 -14.94 3.44
C VAL A 103 -2.12 -15.22 2.82
N LYS A 104 -3.16 -15.46 3.64
CA LYS A 104 -4.51 -15.68 3.14
C LYS A 104 -5.05 -14.48 2.36
N CYS A 105 -4.85 -13.25 2.84
CA CYS A 105 -5.26 -12.05 2.13
C CYS A 105 -4.53 -11.89 0.79
N ALA A 106 -3.22 -12.16 0.74
CA ALA A 106 -2.45 -12.13 -0.50
C ALA A 106 -2.95 -13.19 -1.51
N GLN A 107 -3.17 -14.43 -1.04
CA GLN A 107 -3.57 -15.54 -1.91
C GLN A 107 -4.99 -15.41 -2.47
N ASN A 108 -5.86 -14.66 -1.79
CA ASN A 108 -7.24 -14.44 -2.21
C ASN A 108 -7.47 -13.12 -2.94
N ALA A 109 -6.43 -12.33 -3.22
CA ALA A 109 -6.56 -11.10 -4.00
C ALA A 109 -6.82 -11.41 -5.48
N GLU A 110 -7.65 -10.61 -6.15
CA GLU A 110 -7.90 -10.73 -7.58
C GLU A 110 -6.71 -10.22 -8.41
N LEU A 111 -6.05 -9.17 -7.94
CA LEU A 111 -4.87 -8.60 -8.59
C LEU A 111 -3.79 -8.25 -7.56
N LEU A 112 -2.55 -8.68 -7.81
CA LEU A 112 -1.39 -8.30 -6.99
C LEU A 112 -0.31 -7.63 -7.82
N ALA A 113 0.15 -6.47 -7.34
CA ALA A 113 1.32 -5.78 -7.87
C ALA A 113 2.59 -6.35 -7.21
N LEU A 114 3.43 -7.01 -8.01
CA LEU A 114 4.66 -7.65 -7.52
C LEU A 114 5.82 -6.65 -7.53
N TRP A 115 6.64 -6.68 -6.47
CA TRP A 115 7.76 -5.75 -6.34
C TRP A 115 9.03 -6.32 -5.69
N ASN A 116 9.13 -7.65 -5.64
CA ASN A 116 10.32 -8.40 -5.24
C ASN A 116 10.73 -8.21 -3.78
N VAL A 117 9.84 -8.59 -2.86
CA VAL A 117 10.11 -8.55 -1.42
C VAL A 117 10.04 -9.92 -0.77
N GLY A 118 10.83 -10.14 0.30
CA GLY A 118 10.80 -11.33 1.16
C GLY A 118 10.39 -12.64 0.48
N ALA A 119 9.43 -13.33 1.11
CA ALA A 119 8.78 -14.55 0.64
C ALA A 119 7.69 -14.34 -0.42
N GLU A 120 7.64 -13.19 -1.12
CA GLU A 120 6.57 -12.89 -2.10
C GLU A 120 6.47 -13.97 -3.17
N ARG A 121 7.59 -14.58 -3.60
CA ARG A 121 7.58 -15.63 -4.63
C ARG A 121 6.97 -16.94 -4.12
N GLU A 122 7.22 -17.29 -2.87
CA GLU A 122 6.73 -18.47 -2.19
C GLU A 122 5.23 -18.33 -1.92
N VAL A 123 4.79 -17.17 -1.43
CA VAL A 123 3.38 -16.89 -1.14
C VAL A 123 2.50 -17.00 -2.39
N ILE A 124 2.93 -16.40 -3.50
CA ILE A 124 2.13 -16.41 -4.73
C ILE A 124 2.05 -17.79 -5.40
N ARG A 125 2.84 -18.80 -4.97
CA ARG A 125 2.66 -20.18 -5.45
C ARG A 125 1.36 -20.80 -4.95
N GLY A 126 0.80 -20.30 -3.86
CA GLY A 126 -0.50 -20.72 -3.35
C GLY A 126 -1.67 -19.87 -3.87
N CYS A 127 -1.44 -19.00 -4.85
CA CYS A 127 -2.52 -18.30 -5.55
C CYS A 127 -3.04 -19.17 -6.70
N ASP A 128 -4.36 -19.40 -6.74
CA ASP A 128 -4.99 -20.18 -7.83
C ASP A 128 -5.54 -19.29 -8.96
N ALA A 129 -6.15 -18.15 -8.60
CA ALA A 129 -6.86 -17.27 -9.55
C ALA A 129 -6.30 -15.83 -9.61
N THR A 130 -5.37 -15.47 -8.74
CA THR A 130 -4.79 -14.13 -8.67
C THR A 130 -4.03 -13.80 -9.94
N ARG A 131 -4.31 -12.63 -10.51
CA ARG A 131 -3.51 -12.06 -11.60
C ARG A 131 -2.37 -11.24 -11.01
N PHE A 132 -1.24 -11.18 -11.71
CA PHE A 132 -0.08 -10.42 -11.27
C PHE A 132 0.25 -9.30 -12.24
N THR A 133 0.75 -8.19 -11.71
CA THR A 133 1.20 -7.05 -12.52
C THR A 133 2.48 -6.44 -11.97
N GLU A 134 3.19 -5.69 -12.79
CA GLU A 134 4.26 -4.82 -12.33
C GLU A 134 3.74 -3.76 -11.34
N LEU A 135 4.53 -3.46 -10.30
CA LEU A 135 4.17 -2.52 -9.23
C LEU A 135 3.59 -1.18 -9.72
N ARG A 136 4.14 -0.62 -10.81
CA ARG A 136 3.70 0.70 -11.32
C ARG A 136 2.25 0.71 -11.81
N ALA A 137 1.61 -0.42 -12.03
CA ALA A 137 0.17 -0.49 -12.30
C ALA A 137 -0.68 0.08 -11.13
N LEU A 138 -0.21 -0.12 -9.90
CA LEU A 138 -0.93 0.24 -8.68
C LEU A 138 -0.91 1.76 -8.41
N GLU A 139 0.07 2.48 -8.95
CA GLU A 139 0.26 3.91 -8.76
C GLU A 139 -0.29 4.69 -9.97
N PRO A 140 -1.48 5.31 -9.88
CA PRO A 140 -2.23 5.79 -11.04
C PRO A 140 -1.52 6.95 -11.76
N TYR A 141 -0.78 7.79 -11.05
CA TYR A 141 -0.11 8.97 -11.60
C TYR A 141 1.04 8.67 -12.58
N TYR A 142 1.41 7.40 -12.79
CA TYR A 142 2.32 7.01 -13.89
C TYR A 142 1.63 6.86 -15.24
N HIS A 143 0.29 6.83 -15.27
CA HIS A 143 -0.47 6.46 -16.47
C HIS A 143 -1.19 7.66 -17.05
N ALA A 144 -1.24 7.75 -18.38
CA ALA A 144 -2.00 8.78 -19.09
C ALA A 144 -3.52 8.60 -18.91
N LYS A 145 -3.97 7.34 -18.81
CA LYS A 145 -5.36 6.94 -18.52
C LYS A 145 -5.39 6.18 -17.19
N PRO A 146 -5.27 6.88 -16.05
CA PRO A 146 -5.15 6.22 -14.75
C PRO A 146 -6.43 5.47 -14.38
N TRP A 147 -6.31 4.30 -13.74
CA TRP A 147 -7.45 3.59 -13.18
C TRP A 147 -8.27 4.44 -12.21
N SER A 148 -7.63 5.38 -11.52
CA SER A 148 -8.28 6.25 -10.55
C SER A 148 -9.26 7.23 -11.18
N ALA A 149 -9.21 7.44 -12.51
CA ALA A 149 -10.24 8.16 -13.24
C ALA A 149 -11.63 7.50 -13.09
N ALA A 150 -11.68 6.17 -12.93
CA ALA A 150 -12.93 5.44 -12.71
C ALA A 150 -13.53 5.67 -11.32
N LEU A 151 -12.85 6.38 -10.41
CA LEU A 151 -13.42 6.80 -9.13
C LEU A 151 -14.40 7.97 -9.25
N ALA A 152 -14.50 8.59 -10.44
CA ALA A 152 -15.41 9.70 -10.67
C ALA A 152 -16.87 9.31 -10.32
N GLY A 153 -17.52 10.11 -9.48
CA GLY A 153 -18.89 9.89 -9.02
C GLY A 153 -19.09 8.69 -8.09
N LYS A 154 -18.04 8.02 -7.63
CA LYS A 154 -18.14 6.93 -6.64
C LYS A 154 -18.07 7.47 -5.21
N ARG A 155 -18.69 6.78 -4.26
CA ARG A 155 -18.50 7.00 -2.82
C ARG A 155 -17.18 6.33 -2.43
N VAL A 156 -16.18 7.11 -2.02
CA VAL A 156 -14.84 6.59 -1.76
C VAL A 156 -14.55 6.65 -0.27
N LEU A 157 -14.20 5.50 0.30
CA LEU A 157 -13.64 5.39 1.64
C LEU A 157 -12.12 5.32 1.55
N VAL A 158 -11.43 6.11 2.36
CA VAL A 158 -9.97 6.09 2.45
C VAL A 158 -9.57 5.68 3.86
N VAL A 159 -8.71 4.67 4.00
CA VAL A 159 -8.10 4.31 5.29
C VAL A 159 -6.63 4.73 5.27
N HIS A 160 -6.30 5.75 6.07
CA HIS A 160 -4.96 6.35 6.06
C HIS A 160 -4.69 7.13 7.37
N PRO A 161 -3.44 7.20 7.86
CA PRO A 161 -3.14 7.96 9.09
C PRO A 161 -3.34 9.48 8.93
N PHE A 162 -3.12 10.03 7.73
CA PHE A 162 -3.18 11.48 7.46
C PHE A 162 -4.60 11.97 7.11
N ARG A 163 -5.57 11.65 7.96
CA ARG A 163 -7.00 11.95 7.75
C ARG A 163 -7.28 13.43 7.47
N LYS A 164 -6.85 14.33 8.36
CA LYS A 164 -7.03 15.79 8.25
C LYS A 164 -6.40 16.31 6.97
N THR A 165 -5.16 15.89 6.67
CA THR A 165 -4.46 16.34 5.46
C THR A 165 -5.18 15.87 4.20
N ILE A 166 -5.65 14.61 4.15
CA ILE A 166 -6.40 14.06 3.00
C ILE A 166 -7.69 14.85 2.77
N VAL A 167 -8.47 15.10 3.83
CA VAL A 167 -9.72 15.87 3.72
C VAL A 167 -9.45 17.29 3.19
N ALA A 168 -8.42 17.96 3.72
CA ALA A 168 -8.05 19.31 3.29
C ALA A 168 -7.55 19.34 1.83
N GLN A 169 -6.72 18.38 1.43
CA GLN A 169 -6.18 18.31 0.08
C GLN A 169 -7.25 17.94 -0.95
N TYR A 170 -8.17 17.04 -0.60
CA TYR A 170 -9.25 16.63 -1.49
C TYR A 170 -10.19 17.80 -1.84
N ALA A 171 -10.45 18.71 -0.89
CA ALA A 171 -11.19 19.96 -1.15
C ALA A 171 -10.54 20.84 -2.24
N ARG A 172 -9.25 20.64 -2.51
CA ARG A 172 -8.47 21.36 -3.53
C ARG A 172 -7.95 20.43 -4.64
N ARG A 173 -8.51 19.23 -4.81
CA ARG A 173 -8.03 18.14 -5.69
C ARG A 173 -7.62 18.59 -7.10
N ALA A 174 -8.35 19.55 -7.69
CA ALA A 174 -8.12 20.03 -9.05
C ALA A 174 -6.75 20.71 -9.22
N GLN A 175 -6.12 21.17 -8.14
CA GLN A 175 -4.81 21.81 -8.14
C GLN A 175 -3.65 20.79 -8.02
N LEU A 176 -3.94 19.56 -7.62
CA LEU A 176 -2.91 18.57 -7.28
C LEU A 176 -2.25 17.97 -8.52
N PHE A 177 -3.06 17.69 -9.55
CA PHE A 177 -2.61 17.07 -10.81
C PHE A 177 -3.13 17.87 -12.02
N PRO A 178 -2.63 19.08 -12.26
CA PRO A 178 -3.12 19.93 -13.35
C PRO A 178 -3.02 19.22 -14.70
N GLY A 179 -4.14 19.21 -15.45
CA GLY A 179 -4.23 18.58 -16.76
C GLY A 179 -4.25 17.05 -16.76
N LYS A 180 -4.42 16.40 -15.60
CA LYS A 180 -4.51 14.93 -15.49
C LYS A 180 -5.76 14.51 -14.73
N ASN A 181 -6.35 13.38 -15.09
CA ASN A 181 -7.52 12.81 -14.40
C ASN A 181 -7.13 11.81 -13.30
N VAL A 182 -6.14 12.17 -12.47
CA VAL A 182 -5.59 11.26 -11.43
C VAL A 182 -6.49 11.22 -10.18
N LEU A 183 -7.07 12.36 -9.77
CA LEU A 183 -7.95 12.43 -8.62
C LEU A 183 -9.26 13.13 -9.03
N PRO A 184 -10.24 12.38 -9.57
CA PRO A 184 -11.50 12.95 -10.03
C PRO A 184 -12.40 13.38 -8.85
N GLU A 185 -13.54 13.96 -9.17
CA GLU A 185 -14.61 14.19 -8.21
C GLU A 185 -15.34 12.91 -7.84
N PHE A 186 -15.28 12.53 -6.57
CA PHE A 186 -16.07 11.50 -5.91
C PHE A 186 -17.48 12.01 -5.59
N ALA A 187 -18.45 11.10 -5.47
CA ALA A 187 -19.78 11.42 -4.93
C ALA A 187 -19.70 11.76 -3.43
N SER A 188 -18.85 11.07 -2.68
CA SER A 188 -18.53 11.38 -1.29
C SER A 188 -17.13 10.88 -0.95
N LEU A 189 -16.53 11.50 0.07
CA LEU A 189 -15.26 11.06 0.66
C LEU A 189 -15.48 10.79 2.15
N THR A 190 -15.24 9.56 2.57
CA THR A 190 -15.13 9.16 3.98
C THR A 190 -13.68 8.82 4.26
N VAL A 191 -13.13 9.28 5.38
CA VAL A 191 -11.75 8.94 5.78
C VAL A 191 -11.75 8.36 7.18
N VAL A 192 -11.39 7.07 7.26
CA VAL A 192 -11.10 6.35 8.50
C VAL A 192 -9.63 6.58 8.83
N GLN A 193 -9.35 7.09 10.03
CA GLN A 193 -7.98 7.35 10.43
C GLN A 193 -7.31 6.03 10.82
N ALA A 194 -6.30 5.62 10.05
CA ALA A 194 -5.60 4.38 10.34
C ALA A 194 -4.87 4.46 11.69
N VAL A 195 -4.99 3.40 12.49
CA VAL A 195 -4.22 3.23 13.73
C VAL A 195 -2.73 3.19 13.40
N GLN A 196 -1.94 3.95 14.17
CA GLN A 196 -0.53 4.18 13.88
C GLN A 196 0.37 3.57 14.96
N GLY A 197 0.91 2.38 14.69
CA GLY A 197 1.86 1.68 15.57
C GLY A 197 3.32 1.80 15.15
N LEU A 198 3.61 2.52 14.04
CA LEU A 198 4.97 2.67 13.54
C LEU A 198 5.89 3.35 14.56
N GLY A 199 7.17 3.01 14.53
CA GLY A 199 8.15 3.48 15.50
C GLY A 199 7.92 2.98 16.93
N GLY A 200 7.03 1.98 17.12
CA GLY A 200 6.66 1.45 18.44
C GLY A 200 5.73 2.38 19.21
N GLN A 201 4.95 3.21 18.52
CA GLN A 201 4.00 4.12 19.14
C GLN A 201 2.88 3.36 19.86
N ASP A 202 2.49 3.88 21.04
CA ASP A 202 1.32 3.38 21.75
C ASP A 202 0.05 3.70 20.94
N THR A 203 -0.70 2.66 20.63
CA THR A 203 -1.91 2.73 19.82
C THR A 203 -3.18 2.85 20.67
N GLY A 204 -3.08 2.62 21.99
CA GLY A 204 -4.23 2.48 22.88
C GLY A 204 -4.97 1.14 22.75
N TYR A 205 -4.48 0.21 21.91
CA TYR A 205 -5.04 -1.14 21.75
C TYR A 205 -4.16 -2.18 22.42
N ALA A 206 -4.78 -3.27 22.91
CA ALA A 206 -4.06 -4.39 23.51
C ALA A 206 -3.28 -5.21 22.46
N SER A 207 -3.81 -5.31 21.24
CA SER A 207 -3.17 -6.01 20.14
C SER A 207 -3.44 -5.34 18.79
N TRP A 208 -2.58 -5.66 17.82
CA TRP A 208 -2.77 -5.32 16.41
C TRP A 208 -4.10 -5.86 15.87
N PHE A 209 -4.57 -7.02 16.35
CA PHE A 209 -5.87 -7.56 15.92
C PHE A 209 -7.05 -6.75 16.44
N ASP A 210 -6.96 -6.18 17.65
CA ASP A 210 -8.01 -5.32 18.21
C ASP A 210 -8.08 -4.00 17.44
N ALA A 211 -6.93 -3.45 17.07
CA ALA A 211 -6.84 -2.27 16.22
C ALA A 211 -7.40 -2.53 14.81
N LEU A 212 -7.07 -3.68 14.21
CA LEU A 212 -7.63 -4.11 12.93
C LEU A 212 -9.17 -4.18 13.01
N ALA A 213 -9.71 -4.90 13.99
CA ALA A 213 -11.15 -5.07 14.16
C ALA A 213 -11.88 -3.76 14.50
N ALA A 214 -11.20 -2.77 15.10
CA ALA A 214 -11.76 -1.43 15.28
C ALA A 214 -11.89 -0.68 13.96
N MET A 215 -10.86 -0.70 13.13
CA MET A 215 -10.90 -0.08 11.81
C MET A 215 -11.88 -0.76 10.86
N GLU A 216 -11.99 -2.10 10.91
CA GLU A 216 -13.01 -2.85 10.15
C GLU A 216 -14.43 -2.40 10.53
N ARG A 217 -14.72 -2.21 11.82
CA ARG A 217 -16.03 -1.68 12.28
C ARG A 217 -16.29 -0.24 11.81
N GLU A 218 -15.27 0.61 11.77
CA GLU A 218 -15.40 1.96 11.22
C GLU A 218 -15.68 1.93 9.71
N MET A 219 -15.09 0.99 8.99
CA MET A 219 -15.40 0.74 7.58
C MET A 219 -16.84 0.26 7.41
N ASP A 220 -17.29 -0.72 8.19
CA ASP A 220 -18.65 -1.28 8.11
C ASP A 220 -19.75 -0.25 8.41
N ALA A 221 -19.43 0.75 9.23
CA ALA A 221 -20.35 1.85 9.55
C ALA A 221 -20.44 2.92 8.45
N ALA A 222 -19.54 2.90 7.48
CA ALA A 222 -19.49 3.85 6.39
C ALA A 222 -20.15 3.29 5.12
N ASP A 223 -20.76 4.19 4.35
CA ASP A 223 -21.38 3.86 3.07
C ASP A 223 -20.44 4.26 1.92
N TYR A 224 -19.93 3.28 1.17
CA TYR A 224 -18.94 3.48 0.12
C TYR A 224 -19.07 2.44 -1.01
N ASP A 225 -18.47 2.71 -2.17
CA ASP A 225 -18.35 1.78 -3.30
C ASP A 225 -16.94 1.22 -3.42
N VAL A 226 -15.94 2.05 -3.10
CA VAL A 226 -14.51 1.74 -3.26
C VAL A 226 -13.73 2.17 -2.02
N ALA A 227 -12.89 1.28 -1.50
CA ALA A 227 -11.90 1.57 -0.48
C ALA A 227 -10.52 1.81 -1.09
N ILE A 228 -9.85 2.92 -0.73
CA ILE A 228 -8.44 3.17 -1.02
C ILE A 228 -7.65 3.08 0.29
N VAL A 229 -6.74 2.12 0.38
CA VAL A 229 -6.13 1.72 1.67
C VAL A 229 -4.62 1.97 1.69
N GLY A 230 -4.17 2.81 2.61
CA GLY A 230 -2.77 3.03 2.95
C GLY A 230 -2.56 3.03 4.46
N ALA A 231 -2.48 1.84 5.05
CA ALA A 231 -2.53 1.66 6.51
C ALA A 231 -1.45 0.68 7.04
N GLY A 232 -0.20 0.78 6.57
CA GLY A 232 0.88 -0.10 7.04
C GLY A 232 0.56 -1.59 6.90
N ALA A 233 0.88 -2.39 7.93
CA ALA A 233 0.55 -3.83 7.96
C ALA A 233 -0.95 -4.13 7.90
N TYR A 234 -1.80 -3.19 8.35
CA TYR A 234 -3.26 -3.33 8.27
C TYR A 234 -3.77 -3.26 6.83
N GLY A 235 -2.98 -2.70 5.90
CA GLY A 235 -3.47 -2.32 4.59
C GLY A 235 -4.06 -3.48 3.78
N LEU A 236 -3.38 -4.61 3.71
CA LEU A 236 -3.85 -5.77 2.93
C LEU A 236 -5.06 -6.47 3.60
N PRO A 237 -5.06 -6.72 4.92
CA PRO A 237 -6.25 -7.20 5.66
C PRO A 237 -7.48 -6.30 5.51
N LEU A 238 -7.34 -4.98 5.70
CA LEU A 238 -8.46 -4.04 5.56
C LEU A 238 -9.01 -4.00 4.13
N ALA A 239 -8.14 -4.08 3.13
CA ALA A 239 -8.58 -4.13 1.75
C ALA A 239 -9.28 -5.48 1.42
N ALA A 240 -8.83 -6.58 2.01
CA ALA A 240 -9.54 -7.85 1.93
C ALA A 240 -10.91 -7.79 2.61
N HIS A 241 -11.02 -7.15 3.78
CA HIS A 241 -12.29 -6.93 4.48
C HIS A 241 -13.29 -6.12 3.63
N ALA A 242 -12.85 -5.02 3.00
CA ALA A 242 -13.68 -4.27 2.06
C ALA A 242 -14.21 -5.16 0.92
N ARG A 243 -13.34 -5.99 0.32
CA ARG A 243 -13.75 -6.95 -0.72
C ARG A 243 -14.76 -7.97 -0.21
N ASP A 244 -14.48 -8.59 0.94
CA ASP A 244 -15.32 -9.63 1.55
C ASP A 244 -16.70 -9.08 1.99
N THR A 245 -16.81 -7.77 2.23
CA THR A 245 -18.06 -7.08 2.57
C THR A 245 -18.76 -6.45 1.35
N GLY A 246 -18.30 -6.75 0.13
CA GLY A 246 -18.99 -6.39 -1.10
C GLY A 246 -18.51 -5.10 -1.78
N HIS A 247 -17.32 -4.60 -1.45
CA HIS A 247 -16.77 -3.36 -2.00
C HIS A 247 -15.55 -3.62 -2.90
N ALA A 248 -15.25 -2.69 -3.81
CA ALA A 248 -13.95 -2.70 -4.47
C ALA A 248 -12.87 -2.14 -3.52
N ALA A 249 -11.66 -2.65 -3.56
CA ALA A 249 -10.58 -2.25 -2.69
C ALA A 249 -9.24 -2.15 -3.43
N ILE A 250 -8.56 -1.01 -3.27
CA ILE A 250 -7.22 -0.79 -3.81
C ILE A 250 -6.27 -0.40 -2.67
N GLN A 251 -5.29 -1.26 -2.43
CA GLN A 251 -4.32 -1.13 -1.37
C GLN A 251 -3.01 -0.57 -1.96
N MET A 252 -2.76 0.74 -1.84
CA MET A 252 -1.58 1.40 -2.42
C MET A 252 -0.41 1.57 -1.42
N SER A 253 -0.54 1.05 -0.20
CA SER A 253 0.43 1.23 0.90
C SER A 253 0.76 2.71 1.11
N GLY A 254 2.01 3.06 1.45
CA GLY A 254 2.41 4.46 1.63
C GLY A 254 2.32 5.33 0.38
N ALA A 255 2.15 4.76 -0.82
CA ALA A 255 1.95 5.55 -2.03
C ALA A 255 0.56 6.22 -2.09
N THR A 256 -0.38 5.80 -1.22
CA THR A 256 -1.70 6.44 -1.07
C THR A 256 -1.59 7.93 -0.79
N GLN A 257 -0.63 8.38 0.03
CA GLN A 257 -0.50 9.81 0.36
C GLN A 257 -0.22 10.69 -0.88
N LEU A 258 0.49 10.13 -1.88
CA LEU A 258 0.79 10.82 -3.12
C LEU A 258 -0.46 11.05 -3.95
N LEU A 259 -1.45 10.15 -3.90
CA LEU A 259 -2.74 10.33 -4.59
C LEU A 259 -3.46 11.61 -4.11
N PHE A 260 -3.23 12.04 -2.87
CA PHE A 260 -3.81 13.25 -2.29
C PHE A 260 -2.83 14.43 -2.26
N GLY A 261 -1.74 14.37 -3.03
CA GLY A 261 -0.77 15.46 -3.11
C GLY A 261 -0.01 15.72 -1.80
N ILE A 262 0.20 14.67 -1.00
CA ILE A 262 0.92 14.74 0.28
C ILE A 262 2.36 14.27 0.06
N LYS A 263 3.31 15.18 0.24
CA LYS A 263 4.76 14.96 0.12
C LYS A 263 5.25 14.06 1.25
N GLY A 264 6.30 13.28 0.97
CA GLY A 264 7.04 12.53 1.97
C GLY A 264 8.51 12.44 1.57
N LYS A 265 9.41 12.40 2.55
CA LYS A 265 10.87 12.45 2.33
C LYS A 265 11.38 11.44 1.31
N ARG A 266 10.76 10.26 1.24
CA ARG A 266 11.09 9.20 0.27
C ARG A 266 11.01 9.69 -1.18
N TRP A 267 10.08 10.58 -1.49
CA TRP A 267 9.75 10.94 -2.87
C TRP A 267 10.31 12.29 -3.31
N ASP A 268 10.90 13.06 -2.39
CA ASP A 268 11.42 14.40 -2.67
C ASP A 268 12.44 14.44 -3.81
N SER A 269 13.37 13.49 -3.83
CA SER A 269 14.37 13.35 -4.87
C SER A 269 14.03 12.28 -5.91
N HIS A 270 12.83 11.70 -5.87
CA HIS A 270 12.44 10.65 -6.80
C HIS A 270 12.29 11.23 -8.22
N PRO A 271 12.96 10.66 -9.25
CA PRO A 271 13.12 11.29 -10.57
C PRO A 271 11.82 11.49 -11.35
N ILE A 272 10.74 10.82 -10.95
CA ILE A 272 9.41 10.96 -11.54
C ILE A 272 8.43 11.63 -10.55
N ILE A 273 8.43 11.22 -9.28
CA ILE A 273 7.40 11.63 -8.32
C ILE A 273 7.69 13.03 -7.76
N GLY A 274 8.95 13.34 -7.45
CA GLY A 274 9.32 14.69 -7.01
C GLY A 274 9.00 15.75 -8.07
N LYS A 275 8.91 15.37 -9.36
CA LYS A 275 8.49 16.26 -10.46
C LYS A 275 6.97 16.47 -10.56
N LEU A 276 6.17 15.70 -9.82
CA LEU A 276 4.72 15.92 -9.73
C LEU A 276 4.38 17.03 -8.72
N TYR A 277 5.31 17.37 -7.82
CA TYR A 277 5.09 18.38 -6.79
C TYR A 277 4.86 19.76 -7.42
N ASN A 278 3.91 20.49 -6.85
CA ASN A 278 3.66 21.90 -7.14
C ASN A 278 3.29 22.65 -5.85
N ASP A 279 2.90 23.91 -5.94
CA ASP A 279 2.58 24.77 -4.79
C ASP A 279 1.37 24.28 -3.97
N ALA A 280 0.49 23.48 -4.55
CA ALA A 280 -0.66 22.88 -3.86
C ALA A 280 -0.32 21.59 -3.09
N TRP A 281 0.88 21.04 -3.24
CA TRP A 281 1.29 19.84 -2.51
C TRP A 281 1.85 20.20 -1.13
N VAL A 282 1.40 19.50 -0.10
CA VAL A 282 1.72 19.78 1.31
C VAL A 282 2.47 18.63 1.96
N ARG A 283 3.06 18.88 3.12
CA ARG A 283 3.49 17.82 4.05
C ARG A 283 2.30 17.42 4.92
N PRO A 284 2.29 16.20 5.50
CA PRO A 284 1.26 15.85 6.47
C PRO A 284 1.25 16.85 7.63
N ASP A 285 0.06 17.11 8.16
CA ASP A 285 -0.14 17.93 9.35
C ASP A 285 0.73 17.41 10.52
N GLU A 286 1.31 18.33 11.29
CA GLU A 286 2.23 17.96 12.37
C GLU A 286 1.57 17.09 13.44
N THR A 287 0.25 17.26 13.65
CA THR A 287 -0.53 16.44 14.59
C THR A 287 -0.83 15.02 14.07
N GLU A 288 -0.54 14.75 12.80
CA GLU A 288 -0.65 13.43 12.16
C GLU A 288 0.72 12.74 12.05
N GLY A 289 1.75 13.33 12.67
CA GLY A 289 3.07 12.76 12.87
C GLY A 289 3.09 11.64 13.92
N ILE A 290 4.23 10.95 13.97
CA ILE A 290 4.57 10.02 15.06
C ILE A 290 5.80 10.52 15.80
N THR A 291 5.93 10.19 17.09
CA THR A 291 7.01 10.68 17.96
C THR A 291 8.40 10.31 17.46
N HIS A 292 8.57 9.09 16.93
CA HIS A 292 9.86 8.54 16.48
C HIS A 292 9.92 8.30 14.98
N LYS A 293 9.43 9.27 14.19
CA LYS A 293 9.31 9.14 12.72
C LYS A 293 10.63 8.85 12.02
N GLU A 294 11.74 9.33 12.57
CA GLU A 294 13.10 9.07 12.09
C GLU A 294 13.48 7.58 12.11
N LYS A 295 12.91 6.78 13.03
CA LYS A 295 13.12 5.32 13.07
C LYS A 295 12.41 4.59 11.94
N VAL A 296 11.42 5.23 11.33
CA VAL A 296 10.67 4.68 10.20
C VAL A 296 11.35 5.12 8.92
N GLU A 297 12.38 4.36 8.54
CA GLU A 297 13.10 4.55 7.27
C GLU A 297 13.62 5.98 7.07
N GLY A 298 14.07 6.61 8.16
CA GLY A 298 14.58 7.99 8.16
C GLY A 298 13.51 9.07 8.03
N GLY A 299 12.24 8.75 8.33
CA GLY A 299 11.08 9.65 8.19
C GLY A 299 10.48 9.62 6.80
N SER A 300 10.44 8.45 6.15
CA SER A 300 10.13 8.30 4.72
C SER A 300 8.78 8.90 4.28
N TYR A 301 7.77 8.87 5.16
CA TYR A 301 6.40 9.33 4.89
C TYR A 301 6.11 10.78 5.27
N TRP A 302 7.01 11.40 6.04
CA TRP A 302 6.88 12.78 6.53
C TRP A 302 7.82 13.72 5.79
#